data_AF-A0A842QBG2-F1
#
_entry.id   AF-A0A842QBG2-F1
#
_cell.length_a   1.000
_cell.length_b   1.000
_cell.length_c   1.000
_cell.angle_alpha   90.00
_cell.angle_beta   90.00
_cell.angle_gamma   90.00
#
_symmetry.space_group_name_H-M   'P 1'
#
loop_
_entity.id
_entity.type
_entity.pdbx_description
1 polymer ?
#
loop_
_entity_poly.entity_id
_entity_poly.type
_entity_poly.pdbx_seq_one_letter_code
_entity_poly.pdbx_strand_id
1 'polypeptide(L)'
;MYEPYGEDKKGLNLKERFNKIKQKVQEGVKNFNLKDLKINKISIILIALSLLLVTGTISGYISYTGKISSLQSENLVLQKQNDALQTDVTSLQNELSVCNSNLGTLNTELESVKQQLSQMTLNYQASETDLRSCEEEKLSLSESLNSANEELDKKEEQYNTLKAKHDDLEGDLQALECNYAKEACSSMQYYFVDGQEIFCCLRNDPEFCARDPDGATIREINC
;
A
#
# COMPACT_ATOMS: atom_id res chain seq x y z
N MET A 1 -50.31 5.06 -14.27
CA MET A 1 -51.62 5.35 -14.87
C MET A 1 -52.60 5.45 -13.71
N TYR A 2 -52.83 6.67 -13.22
CA TYR A 2 -53.70 6.98 -12.09
C TYR A 2 -54.61 8.11 -12.57
N GLU A 3 -55.92 7.89 -12.59
CA GLU A 3 -56.91 8.87 -13.06
C GLU A 3 -57.07 10.00 -12.05
N PRO A 4 -57.15 11.28 -12.48
CA PRO A 4 -57.45 12.38 -11.58
C PRO A 4 -58.97 12.45 -11.37
N TYR A 5 -59.38 12.43 -10.11
CA TYR A 5 -60.76 12.67 -9.70
C TYR A 5 -61.24 14.03 -10.22
N GLY A 6 -62.35 13.99 -10.96
CA GLY A 6 -63.06 15.18 -11.43
C GLY A 6 -63.55 16.02 -10.25
N GLU A 7 -63.07 17.26 -10.17
CA GLU A 7 -63.67 18.31 -9.37
C GLU A 7 -65.03 18.69 -9.96
N ASP A 8 -66.07 17.96 -9.54
CA ASP A 8 -67.44 18.37 -9.74
C ASP A 8 -67.68 19.70 -9.01
N LYS A 9 -67.85 20.76 -9.81
CA LYS A 9 -68.27 22.11 -9.42
C LYS A 9 -69.64 22.09 -8.71
N LYS A 10 -69.70 21.63 -7.46
CA LYS A 10 -70.93 21.66 -6.63
C LYS A 10 -71.07 22.94 -5.79
N GLY A 11 -70.12 23.87 -5.88
CA GLY A 11 -70.13 25.12 -5.12
C GLY A 11 -70.93 26.28 -5.73
N LEU A 12 -71.24 26.26 -7.03
CA LEU A 12 -71.78 27.44 -7.73
C LEU A 12 -73.33 27.54 -7.74
N ASN A 13 -74.04 26.44 -7.52
CA ASN A 13 -75.51 26.42 -7.59
C ASN A 13 -76.18 26.81 -6.25
N LEU A 14 -75.42 26.86 -5.16
CA LEU A 14 -75.95 27.20 -3.83
C LEU A 14 -76.31 28.67 -3.70
N LYS A 15 -75.51 29.58 -4.26
CA LYS A 15 -75.75 31.03 -4.19
C LYS A 15 -77.01 31.43 -4.96
N GLU A 16 -77.25 30.77 -6.09
CA GLU A 16 -78.44 30.96 -6.93
C GLU A 16 -79.69 30.37 -6.29
N ARG A 17 -79.58 29.19 -5.66
CA ARG A 17 -80.65 28.60 -4.85
C ARG A 17 -80.98 29.41 -3.61
N PHE A 18 -79.98 29.98 -2.92
CA PHE A 18 -80.19 30.87 -1.78
C PHE A 18 -80.90 32.17 -2.18
N ASN A 19 -80.52 32.77 -3.31
CA ASN A 19 -81.22 33.96 -3.82
C ASN A 19 -82.67 33.64 -4.20
N LYS A 20 -82.94 32.49 -4.84
CA LYS A 20 -84.31 32.03 -5.11
C LYS A 20 -85.14 31.80 -3.85
N ILE A 21 -84.54 31.21 -2.81
CA ILE A 21 -85.22 30.99 -1.53
C ILE A 21 -85.48 32.34 -0.83
N LYS A 22 -84.48 33.24 -0.82
CA LYS A 22 -84.62 34.59 -0.26
C LYS A 22 -85.74 35.37 -0.96
N GLN A 23 -85.82 35.31 -2.28
CA GLN A 23 -86.86 35.97 -3.07
C GLN A 23 -88.25 35.40 -2.76
N LYS A 24 -88.38 34.07 -2.71
CA LYS A 24 -89.64 33.39 -2.32
C LYS A 24 -90.08 33.67 -0.89
N VAL A 25 -89.14 33.76 0.06
CA VAL A 25 -89.44 34.13 1.45
C VAL A 25 -89.84 35.60 1.53
N GLN A 26 -89.19 36.49 0.79
CA GLN A 26 -89.50 37.93 0.78
C GLN A 26 -90.85 38.23 0.11
N GLU A 27 -91.21 37.50 -0.95
CA GLU A 27 -92.55 37.54 -1.57
C GLU A 27 -93.61 36.90 -0.67
N GLY A 28 -93.28 35.79 0.00
CA GLY A 28 -94.14 35.16 1.01
C GLY A 28 -94.46 36.10 2.16
N VAL A 29 -93.46 36.80 2.71
CA VAL A 29 -93.62 37.75 3.82
C VAL A 29 -94.31 39.05 3.40
N LYS A 30 -94.11 39.54 2.16
CA LYS A 30 -94.81 40.73 1.65
C LYS A 30 -96.31 40.53 1.39
N ASN A 31 -96.75 39.29 1.17
CA ASN A 31 -98.17 38.95 1.03
C ASN A 31 -98.85 38.56 2.36
N PHE A 32 -98.15 38.61 3.50
CA PHE A 32 -98.76 38.43 4.81
C PHE A 32 -99.44 39.72 5.28
N ASN A 33 -100.69 39.90 4.85
CA ASN A 33 -101.56 40.96 5.34
C ASN A 33 -102.07 40.57 6.75
N LEU A 34 -101.47 41.15 7.78
CA LEU A 34 -101.65 40.80 9.21
C LEU A 34 -103.01 41.22 9.82
N LYS A 35 -104.03 41.54 9.01
CA LYS A 35 -105.31 42.09 9.49
C LYS A 35 -106.47 41.09 9.58
N ASP A 36 -106.33 39.84 9.12
CA ASP A 36 -107.42 38.84 9.14
C ASP A 36 -107.08 37.50 9.82
N LEU A 37 -106.04 37.47 10.66
CA LEU A 37 -105.75 36.28 11.48
C LEU A 37 -106.45 36.40 12.84
N LYS A 38 -107.47 35.57 13.08
CA LYS A 38 -107.92 35.25 14.44
C LYS A 38 -106.77 34.53 15.15
N ILE A 39 -106.00 35.28 15.92
CA ILE A 39 -104.79 34.80 16.60
C ILE A 39 -105.20 33.84 17.73
N ASN A 40 -105.13 32.54 17.46
CA ASN A 40 -105.18 31.49 18.49
C ASN A 40 -103.74 31.13 18.90
N LYS A 41 -103.54 30.72 20.16
CA LYS A 41 -102.22 30.43 20.76
C LYS A 41 -101.36 29.46 19.93
N ILE A 42 -102.01 28.55 19.19
CA ILE A 42 -101.37 27.56 18.31
C ILE A 42 -100.65 28.22 17.12
N SER A 43 -101.20 29.30 16.57
CA SER A 43 -100.62 29.99 15.40
C SER A 43 -99.35 30.78 15.76
N ILE A 44 -99.29 31.35 16.96
CA ILE A 44 -98.08 32.02 17.47
C ILE A 44 -96.96 31.00 17.69
N ILE A 45 -97.29 29.82 18.23
CA ILE A 45 -96.32 28.74 18.46
C ILE A 45 -95.73 28.25 17.15
N LEU A 46 -96.54 28.08 16.09
CA LEU A 46 -96.06 27.66 14.77
C LEU A 46 -95.15 28.71 14.10
N ILE A 47 -95.48 30.00 14.23
CA ILE A 47 -94.64 31.08 13.69
C ILE A 47 -93.32 31.16 14.47
N ALA A 48 -93.35 31.04 15.81
CA ALA A 48 -92.16 30.99 16.64
C ALA A 48 -91.27 29.76 16.35
N LEU A 49 -91.86 28.59 16.11
CA LEU A 49 -91.14 27.38 15.70
C LEU A 49 -90.47 27.55 14.34
N SER A 50 -91.16 28.20 13.39
CA SER A 50 -90.63 28.46 12.05
C SER A 50 -89.48 29.47 12.06
N LEU A 51 -89.50 30.46 12.96
CA LEU A 51 -88.42 31.44 13.15
C LEU A 51 -87.19 30.84 13.87
N LEU A 52 -87.40 29.88 14.78
CA LEU A 52 -86.31 29.17 15.48
C LEU A 52 -85.52 28.22 14.57
N LEU A 53 -86.16 27.63 13.55
CA LEU A 53 -85.50 26.73 12.60
C LEU A 53 -84.59 27.48 11.60
N VAL A 54 -84.86 28.76 11.34
CA VAL A 54 -84.12 29.56 10.34
C VAL A 54 -82.90 30.26 10.95
N THR A 55 -82.91 30.60 12.24
CA THR A 55 -81.79 31.30 12.90
C THR A 55 -80.68 30.37 13.39
N GLY A 56 -80.95 29.07 13.60
CA GLY A 56 -79.97 28.10 14.09
C GLY A 56 -79.06 27.45 13.04
N THR A 57 -79.34 27.61 11.75
CA THR A 57 -78.70 26.79 10.70
C THR A 57 -77.58 27.49 9.93
N ILE A 58 -77.49 28.82 9.94
CA ILE A 58 -76.51 29.56 9.12
C ILE A 58 -75.17 29.73 9.84
N SER A 59 -75.18 29.98 11.16
CA SER A 59 -73.97 30.17 11.98
C SER A 59 -73.20 28.86 12.22
N GLY A 60 -73.91 27.73 12.38
CA GLY A 60 -73.28 26.41 12.50
C GLY A 60 -72.59 25.94 11.21
N TYR A 61 -73.17 26.23 10.04
CA TYR A 61 -72.65 25.78 8.75
C TYR A 61 -71.32 26.47 8.38
N ILE A 62 -71.22 27.79 8.58
CA ILE A 62 -70.00 28.57 8.29
C ILE A 62 -68.83 28.13 9.21
N SER A 63 -69.13 27.81 10.47
CA SER A 63 -68.13 27.27 11.42
C SER A 63 -67.70 25.84 11.06
N TYR A 64 -68.64 24.99 10.64
CA TYR A 64 -68.34 23.62 10.18
C TYR A 64 -67.50 23.61 8.91
N THR A 65 -67.81 24.47 7.93
CA THR A 65 -67.03 24.57 6.69
C THR A 65 -65.61 25.09 6.94
N GLY A 66 -65.43 26.03 7.88
CA GLY A 66 -64.10 26.52 8.28
C GLY A 66 -63.25 25.45 8.99
N LYS A 67 -63.88 24.62 9.84
CA LYS A 67 -63.21 23.47 10.46
C LYS A 67 -62.85 22.40 9.44
N ILE A 68 -63.73 22.11 8.48
CA ILE A 68 -63.45 21.16 7.40
C ILE A 68 -62.29 21.65 6.52
N SER A 69 -62.25 22.94 6.15
CA SER A 69 -61.13 23.49 5.38
C SER A 69 -59.82 23.50 6.16
N SER A 70 -59.87 23.77 7.47
CA SER A 70 -58.71 23.69 8.37
C SER A 70 -58.16 22.27 8.46
N LEU A 71 -59.05 21.29 8.67
CA LEU A 71 -58.68 19.87 8.74
C LEU A 71 -58.12 19.37 7.41
N GLN A 72 -58.68 19.79 6.26
CA GLN A 72 -58.11 19.46 4.95
C GLN A 72 -56.71 20.06 4.76
N SER A 73 -56.50 21.29 5.20
CA SER A 73 -55.19 21.95 5.14
C SER A 73 -54.16 21.25 6.03
N GLU A 74 -54.53 20.91 7.27
CA GLU A 74 -53.68 20.15 8.20
C GLU A 74 -53.33 18.77 7.63
N ASN A 75 -54.29 18.07 7.03
CA ASN A 75 -54.06 16.76 6.43
C ASN A 75 -53.09 16.84 5.23
N LEU A 76 -53.23 17.88 4.40
CA LEU A 76 -52.28 18.17 3.31
C LEU A 76 -50.86 18.47 3.83
N VAL A 77 -50.74 19.21 4.94
CA VAL A 77 -49.44 19.49 5.57
C VAL A 77 -48.83 18.21 6.12
N LEU A 78 -49.61 17.40 6.83
CA LEU A 78 -49.16 16.11 7.36
C LEU A 78 -48.73 15.14 6.26
N GLN A 79 -49.46 15.09 5.13
CA GLN A 79 -49.06 14.29 3.97
C GLN A 79 -47.71 14.75 3.43
N LYS A 80 -47.51 16.05 3.23
CA LYS A 80 -46.23 16.59 2.77
C LYS A 80 -45.08 16.30 3.75
N GLN A 81 -45.34 16.38 5.05
CA GLN A 81 -44.34 16.03 6.06
C GLN A 81 -44.01 14.54 6.03
N ASN A 82 -45.00 13.67 5.85
CA ASN A 82 -44.77 12.23 5.69
C ASN A 82 -43.95 11.93 4.42
N ASP A 83 -44.28 12.54 3.29
CA ASP A 83 -43.54 12.36 2.04
C ASP A 83 -42.08 12.82 2.18
N ALA A 84 -41.86 13.95 2.87
CA ALA A 84 -40.52 14.46 3.17
C ALA A 84 -39.75 13.51 4.09
N LEU A 85 -40.35 13.08 5.20
CA LEU A 85 -39.73 12.12 6.12
C LEU A 85 -39.42 10.78 5.44
N GLN A 86 -40.28 10.31 4.53
CA GLN A 86 -40.05 9.08 3.78
C GLN A 86 -38.88 9.22 2.80
N THR A 87 -38.72 10.40 2.20
CA THR A 87 -37.57 10.75 1.37
C THR A 87 -36.28 10.77 2.21
N ASP A 88 -36.31 11.43 3.38
CA ASP A 88 -35.18 11.52 4.30
C ASP A 88 -34.74 10.14 4.80
N VAL A 89 -35.70 9.28 5.19
CA VAL A 89 -35.43 7.90 5.60
C VAL A 89 -34.76 7.11 4.49
N THR A 90 -35.24 7.26 3.24
CA THR A 90 -34.65 6.57 2.09
C THR A 90 -33.22 7.09 1.82
N SER A 91 -32.98 8.40 1.96
CA SER A 91 -31.65 8.98 1.82
C SER A 91 -30.68 8.45 2.87
N LEU A 92 -31.08 8.47 4.15
CA LEU A 92 -30.28 7.97 5.26
C LEU A 92 -29.99 6.48 5.13
N GLN A 93 -30.94 5.67 4.63
CA GLN A 93 -30.70 4.25 4.35
C GLN A 93 -29.63 4.06 3.27
N ASN A 94 -29.65 4.87 2.21
CA ASN A 94 -28.64 4.82 1.17
C ASN A 94 -27.26 5.24 1.71
N GLU A 95 -27.19 6.32 2.48
CA GLU A 95 -25.96 6.77 3.13
C GLU A 95 -25.38 5.71 4.08
N LEU A 96 -26.24 5.07 4.88
CA LEU A 96 -25.84 3.97 5.76
C LEU A 96 -25.30 2.78 4.97
N SER A 97 -25.93 2.43 3.84
CA SER A 97 -25.45 1.36 2.96
C SER A 97 -24.06 1.67 2.38
N VAL A 98 -23.84 2.92 1.94
CA VAL A 98 -22.53 3.37 1.44
C VAL A 98 -21.49 3.34 2.55
N CYS A 99 -21.83 3.83 3.74
CA CYS A 99 -20.95 3.81 4.90
C CYS A 99 -20.53 2.38 5.27
N ASN A 100 -21.48 1.43 5.31
CA ASN A 100 -21.18 0.02 5.55
C ASN A 100 -20.28 -0.59 4.47
N SER A 101 -20.50 -0.25 3.21
CA SER A 101 -19.62 -0.69 2.11
C SER A 101 -18.20 -0.15 2.29
N ASN A 102 -18.06 1.13 2.61
CA ASN A 102 -16.76 1.75 2.84
C ASN A 102 -16.03 1.13 4.05
N LEU A 103 -16.75 0.83 5.12
CA LEU A 103 -16.21 0.12 6.28
C LEU A 103 -15.70 -1.28 5.91
N GLY A 104 -16.44 -2.02 5.07
CA GLY A 104 -16.01 -3.32 4.56
C GLY A 104 -14.73 -3.25 3.73
N THR A 105 -14.64 -2.26 2.84
CA THR A 105 -13.43 -2.00 2.05
C THR A 105 -12.24 -1.66 2.95
N LEU A 106 -12.42 -0.71 3.87
CA LEU A 106 -11.34 -0.27 4.76
C LEU A 106 -10.85 -1.41 5.67
N ASN A 107 -11.75 -2.27 6.13
CA ASN A 107 -11.37 -3.45 6.91
C ASN A 107 -10.52 -4.44 6.09
N THR A 108 -10.86 -4.62 4.81
CA THR A 108 -10.07 -5.46 3.90
C THR A 108 -8.68 -4.87 3.64
N GLU A 109 -8.60 -3.56 3.40
CA GLU A 109 -7.34 -2.85 3.23
C GLU A 109 -6.46 -2.92 4.48
N LEU A 110 -7.06 -2.75 5.67
CA LEU A 110 -6.36 -2.85 6.94
C LEU A 110 -5.73 -4.24 7.14
N GLU A 111 -6.48 -5.31 6.86
CA GLU A 111 -5.94 -6.68 6.95
C GLU A 111 -4.83 -6.93 5.93
N SER A 112 -4.96 -6.41 4.71
CA SER A 112 -3.89 -6.48 3.70
C SER A 112 -2.62 -5.76 4.18
N VAL A 113 -2.74 -4.55 4.75
CA VAL A 113 -1.61 -3.79 5.27
C VAL A 113 -0.94 -4.51 6.45
N LYS A 114 -1.73 -5.12 7.35
CA LYS A 114 -1.19 -5.93 8.45
C LYS A 114 -0.38 -7.12 7.94
N GLN A 115 -0.87 -7.82 6.92
CA GLN A 115 -0.15 -8.93 6.30
C GLN A 115 1.17 -8.47 5.66
N GLN A 116 1.13 -7.36 4.91
CA GLN A 116 2.33 -6.77 4.30
C GLN A 116 3.35 -6.35 5.36
N LEU A 117 2.90 -5.73 6.45
CA LEU A 117 3.77 -5.34 7.56
C LEU A 117 4.43 -6.56 8.21
N SER A 118 3.65 -7.62 8.47
CA SER A 118 4.19 -8.87 9.03
C SER A 118 5.24 -9.49 8.11
N GLN A 119 5.00 -9.50 6.80
CA GLN A 119 5.98 -10.02 5.84
C GLN A 119 7.25 -9.15 5.80
N MET A 120 7.09 -7.83 5.86
CA MET A 120 8.21 -6.90 5.90
C MET A 120 9.06 -7.09 7.14
N THR A 121 8.44 -7.33 8.31
CA THR A 121 9.16 -7.65 9.55
C THR A 121 9.97 -8.94 9.41
N LEU A 122 9.40 -10.00 8.83
CA LEU A 122 10.13 -11.25 8.60
C LEU A 122 11.32 -11.05 7.64
N ASN A 123 11.11 -10.32 6.55
CA ASN A 123 12.16 -10.01 5.58
C ASN A 123 13.29 -9.18 6.22
N TYR A 124 12.94 -8.23 7.09
CA TYR A 124 13.90 -7.43 7.85
C TYR A 124 14.75 -8.30 8.78
N GLN A 125 14.13 -9.20 9.55
CA GLN A 125 14.84 -10.12 10.45
C GLN A 125 15.76 -11.09 9.69
N ALA A 126 15.32 -11.57 8.53
CA ALA A 126 16.16 -12.38 7.64
C ALA A 126 17.38 -11.58 7.17
N SER A 127 17.17 -10.34 6.72
CA SER A 127 18.25 -9.47 6.25
C SER A 127 19.26 -9.12 7.36
N GLU A 128 18.79 -8.93 8.59
CA GLU A 128 19.65 -8.72 9.76
C GLU A 128 20.49 -9.96 10.08
N THR A 129 19.91 -11.15 9.95
CA THR A 129 20.62 -12.42 10.13
C THR A 129 21.70 -12.61 9.06
N ASP A 130 21.36 -12.35 7.80
CA ASP A 130 22.29 -12.45 6.66
C ASP A 130 23.45 -11.46 6.82
N LEU A 131 23.17 -10.22 7.25
CA LEU A 131 24.19 -9.21 7.51
C LEU A 131 25.18 -9.68 8.60
N ARG A 132 24.67 -10.23 9.70
CA ARG A 132 25.52 -10.76 10.78
C ARG A 132 26.41 -11.91 10.30
N SER A 133 25.86 -12.82 9.48
CA SER A 133 26.64 -13.92 8.87
C SER A 133 27.76 -13.38 7.97
N CYS A 134 27.46 -12.38 7.15
CA CYS A 134 28.45 -11.74 6.27
C CYS A 134 29.59 -11.06 7.06
N GLU A 135 29.27 -10.42 8.19
CA GLU A 135 30.26 -9.83 9.08
C GLU A 135 31.18 -10.89 9.71
N GLU A 136 30.61 -12.01 10.16
CA GLU A 136 31.38 -13.15 10.69
C GLU A 136 32.30 -13.76 9.62
N GLU A 137 31.80 -13.97 8.40
CA GLU A 137 32.58 -14.46 7.26
C GLU A 137 33.73 -13.51 6.88
N LYS A 138 33.47 -12.20 6.88
CA LYS A 138 34.49 -11.19 6.60
C LYS A 138 35.63 -11.23 7.62
N LEU A 139 35.31 -11.38 8.91
CA LEU A 139 36.31 -11.49 9.97
C LEU A 139 37.16 -12.75 9.77
N SER A 140 36.51 -13.91 9.52
CA SER A 140 37.21 -15.17 9.27
C SER A 140 38.12 -15.11 8.04
N LEU A 141 37.68 -14.46 6.96
CA LEU A 141 38.49 -14.28 5.76
C LEU A 141 39.69 -13.37 6.02
N SER A 142 39.51 -12.31 6.82
CA SER A 142 40.62 -11.43 7.22
C SER A 142 41.68 -12.17 8.05
N GLU A 143 41.26 -13.04 8.96
CA GLU A 143 42.18 -13.88 9.75
C GLU A 143 42.91 -14.88 8.86
N SER A 144 42.19 -15.52 7.94
CA SER A 144 42.78 -16.46 6.97
C SER A 144 43.80 -15.77 6.06
N LEU A 145 43.51 -14.55 5.61
CA LEU A 145 44.44 -13.76 4.80
C LEU A 145 45.72 -13.41 5.57
N ASN A 146 45.59 -12.99 6.84
CA ASN A 146 46.76 -12.72 7.67
C ASN A 146 47.62 -13.96 7.88
N SER A 147 47.00 -15.12 8.18
CA SER A 147 47.71 -16.39 8.31
C SER A 147 48.44 -16.77 7.02
N ALA A 148 47.79 -16.62 5.87
CA ALA A 148 48.41 -16.92 4.57
C ALA A 148 49.60 -16.01 4.27
N ASN A 149 49.52 -14.73 4.61
CA ASN A 149 50.65 -13.79 4.47
C ASN A 149 51.83 -14.18 5.38
N GLU A 150 51.57 -14.54 6.64
CA GLU A 150 52.63 -15.01 7.54
C GLU A 150 53.31 -16.30 7.04
N GLU A 151 52.53 -17.21 6.43
CA GLU A 151 53.08 -18.41 5.81
C GLU A 151 53.93 -18.10 4.58
N LEU A 152 53.50 -17.12 3.76
CA LEU A 152 54.23 -16.66 2.60
C LEU A 152 55.58 -16.05 3.01
N ASP A 153 55.60 -15.19 4.02
CA ASP A 153 56.82 -14.57 4.55
C ASP A 153 57.82 -15.64 5.04
N LYS A 154 57.33 -16.64 5.78
CA LYS A 154 58.16 -17.78 6.23
C LYS A 154 58.72 -18.58 5.05
N LYS A 155 57.94 -18.76 3.98
CA LYS A 155 58.39 -19.48 2.79
C LYS A 155 59.44 -18.70 2.02
N GLU A 156 59.30 -17.38 1.94
CA GLU A 156 60.29 -16.51 1.33
C GLU A 156 61.62 -16.55 2.09
N GLU A 157 61.59 -16.49 3.42
CA GLU A 157 62.80 -16.62 4.26
C GLU A 157 63.48 -18.00 4.08
N GLN A 158 62.69 -19.07 4.08
CA GLN A 158 63.18 -20.43 3.82
C GLN A 158 63.83 -20.53 2.45
N TYR A 159 63.20 -19.97 1.42
CA TYR A 159 63.73 -19.96 0.06
C TYR A 159 65.06 -19.21 -0.02
N ASN A 160 65.14 -18.01 0.56
CA ASN A 160 66.37 -17.22 0.57
C ASN A 160 67.51 -17.92 1.31
N THR A 161 67.21 -18.57 2.44
CA THR A 161 68.18 -19.37 3.19
C THR A 161 68.68 -20.56 2.36
N LEU A 162 67.76 -21.27 1.69
CA LEU A 162 68.11 -22.41 0.86
C LEU A 162 68.96 -22.00 -0.35
N LYS A 163 68.62 -20.86 -0.96
CA LYS A 163 69.39 -20.26 -2.05
C LYS A 163 70.80 -19.90 -1.60
N ALA A 164 70.95 -19.22 -0.47
CA ALA A 164 72.27 -18.88 0.06
C ALA A 164 73.14 -20.13 0.32
N LYS A 165 72.55 -21.20 0.86
CA LYS A 165 73.25 -22.48 1.06
C LYS A 165 73.63 -23.15 -0.26
N HIS A 166 72.78 -23.05 -1.28
CA HIS A 166 73.10 -23.56 -2.61
C HIS A 166 74.29 -22.80 -3.20
N ASP A 167 74.27 -21.47 -3.15
CA ASP A 167 75.34 -20.61 -3.66
C ASP A 167 76.68 -20.86 -2.92
N ASP A 168 76.62 -21.07 -1.60
CA ASP A 168 77.78 -21.43 -0.76
C ASP A 168 78.33 -22.81 -1.13
N LEU A 169 77.47 -23.82 -1.27
CA LEU A 169 77.88 -25.18 -1.66
C LEU A 169 78.45 -25.23 -3.07
N GLU A 170 77.89 -24.44 -4.00
CA GLU A 170 78.43 -24.29 -5.35
C GLU A 170 79.83 -23.67 -5.30
N GLY A 171 80.04 -22.64 -4.46
CA GLY A 171 81.35 -22.04 -4.24
C GLY A 171 82.37 -23.03 -3.65
N ASP A 172 81.97 -23.77 -2.61
CA ASP A 172 82.80 -24.81 -1.99
C ASP A 172 83.20 -25.90 -2.99
N LEU A 173 82.26 -26.32 -3.85
CA LEU A 173 82.52 -27.31 -4.90
C LEU A 173 83.54 -26.78 -5.92
N GLN A 174 83.39 -25.54 -6.39
CA GLN A 174 84.36 -24.92 -7.30
C GLN A 174 85.75 -24.76 -6.67
N ALA A 175 85.81 -24.39 -5.39
CA ALA A 175 87.06 -24.29 -4.65
C ALA A 175 87.73 -25.66 -4.49
N LEU A 176 86.94 -26.71 -4.21
CA LEU A 176 87.43 -28.08 -4.12
C LEU A 176 87.96 -28.59 -5.46
N GLU A 177 87.23 -28.37 -6.55
CA GLU A 177 87.65 -28.69 -7.92
C GLU A 177 88.98 -28.01 -8.27
N CYS A 178 89.10 -26.71 -7.99
CA CYS A 178 90.33 -25.96 -8.25
C CYS A 178 91.53 -26.47 -7.43
N ASN A 179 91.33 -26.71 -6.14
CA ASN A 179 92.40 -27.24 -5.26
C ASN A 179 92.85 -28.64 -5.72
N TYR A 180 91.92 -29.50 -6.12
CA TYR A 180 92.28 -30.81 -6.66
C TYR A 180 93.04 -30.68 -7.99
N ALA A 181 92.60 -29.79 -8.89
CA ALA A 181 93.31 -29.52 -10.15
C ALA A 181 94.73 -29.00 -9.91
N LYS A 182 94.93 -28.12 -8.92
CA LYS A 182 96.25 -27.59 -8.54
C LYS A 182 97.23 -28.71 -8.16
N GLU A 183 96.77 -29.70 -7.41
CA GLU A 183 97.58 -30.86 -7.03
C GLU A 183 97.79 -31.83 -8.22
N ALA A 184 96.74 -32.12 -8.99
CA ALA A 184 96.78 -33.10 -10.07
C ALA A 184 97.54 -32.61 -11.33
N CYS A 185 97.45 -31.31 -11.64
CA CYS A 185 97.86 -30.76 -12.93
C CYS A 185 99.29 -30.20 -12.97
N SER A 186 99.99 -30.09 -11.83
CA SER A 186 101.43 -29.78 -11.61
C SER A 186 102.06 -28.63 -12.44
N SER A 187 102.08 -28.72 -13.77
CA SER A 187 102.67 -27.76 -14.72
C SER A 187 101.67 -27.11 -15.68
N MET A 188 100.41 -27.56 -15.67
CA MET A 188 99.34 -27.01 -16.52
C MET A 188 98.60 -25.87 -15.80
N GLN A 189 98.07 -24.92 -16.57
CA GLN A 189 97.47 -23.68 -16.05
C GLN A 189 95.94 -23.69 -16.06
N TYR A 190 95.33 -24.64 -16.77
CA TYR A 190 93.89 -24.73 -16.97
C TYR A 190 93.40 -26.14 -16.69
N TYR A 191 92.12 -26.28 -16.36
CA TYR A 191 91.45 -27.55 -16.16
C TYR A 191 89.98 -27.49 -16.60
N PHE A 192 89.36 -28.63 -16.81
CA PHE A 192 87.91 -28.75 -16.86
C PHE A 192 87.46 -30.00 -16.11
N VAL A 193 86.18 -30.06 -15.77
CA VAL A 193 85.55 -31.18 -15.06
C VAL A 193 84.57 -31.85 -16.01
N ASP A 194 84.68 -33.17 -16.16
CA ASP A 194 83.71 -34.01 -16.87
C ASP A 194 83.27 -35.13 -15.92
N GLY A 195 82.00 -35.08 -15.51
CA GLY A 195 81.45 -35.96 -14.48
C GLY A 195 82.11 -35.76 -13.12
N GLN A 196 82.95 -36.71 -12.71
CA GLN A 196 83.70 -36.69 -11.44
C GLN A 196 85.23 -36.66 -11.66
N GLU A 197 85.69 -36.45 -12.89
CA GLU A 197 87.11 -36.45 -13.25
C GLU A 197 87.59 -35.05 -13.64
N ILE A 198 88.84 -34.73 -13.27
CA ILE A 198 89.50 -33.47 -13.62
C ILE A 198 90.52 -33.74 -14.74
N PHE A 199 90.42 -32.94 -15.80
CA PHE A 199 91.32 -32.99 -16.94
C PHE A 199 92.12 -31.69 -17.03
N CYS A 200 93.42 -31.82 -17.22
CA CYS A 200 94.36 -30.70 -17.26
C CYS A 200 94.57 -30.19 -18.69
N CYS A 201 94.75 -28.88 -18.84
CA CYS A 201 94.97 -28.20 -20.11
C CYS A 201 96.10 -27.17 -20.02
N LEU A 202 96.90 -27.06 -21.08
CA LEU A 202 98.01 -26.11 -21.15
C LEU A 202 97.53 -24.66 -21.41
N ARG A 203 96.39 -24.50 -22.07
CA ARG A 203 95.80 -23.20 -22.45
C ARG A 203 94.28 -23.27 -22.32
N ASN A 204 93.64 -22.09 -22.31
CA ASN A 204 92.19 -21.97 -22.41
C ASN A 204 91.70 -22.25 -23.85
N ASP A 205 91.98 -23.45 -24.35
CA ASP A 205 91.66 -23.91 -25.69
C ASP A 205 91.50 -25.44 -25.68
N PRO A 206 90.36 -25.99 -26.18
CA PRO A 206 90.08 -27.42 -26.23
C PRO A 206 91.18 -28.27 -26.86
N GLU A 207 91.91 -27.75 -27.86
CA GLU A 207 92.99 -28.49 -28.54
C GLU A 207 94.21 -28.73 -27.64
N PHE A 208 94.33 -27.99 -26.54
CA PHE A 208 95.46 -28.03 -25.62
C PHE A 208 95.13 -28.75 -24.31
N CYS A 209 94.04 -29.51 -24.30
CA CYS A 209 93.59 -30.32 -23.18
C CYS A 209 93.97 -31.80 -23.34
N ALA A 210 94.14 -32.52 -22.23
CA ALA A 210 94.41 -33.96 -22.25
C ALA A 210 93.25 -34.80 -22.85
N ARG A 211 92.05 -34.22 -22.87
CA ARG A 211 90.83 -34.77 -23.45
C ARG A 211 89.99 -33.61 -24.00
N ASP A 212 89.20 -33.86 -25.04
CA ASP A 212 88.23 -32.89 -25.55
C ASP A 212 87.18 -32.59 -24.45
N PRO A 213 86.98 -31.32 -24.07
CA PRO A 213 86.01 -30.93 -23.05
C PRO A 213 84.54 -31.17 -23.43
N ASP A 214 84.19 -31.48 -24.68
CA ASP A 214 82.80 -31.75 -25.12
C ASP A 214 81.80 -30.68 -24.65
N GLY A 215 82.22 -29.41 -24.71
CA GLY A 215 81.44 -28.25 -24.27
C GLY A 215 81.55 -27.89 -22.79
N ALA A 216 82.33 -28.63 -21.99
CA ALA A 216 82.65 -28.25 -20.61
C ALA A 216 83.45 -26.94 -20.55
N THR A 217 83.20 -26.16 -19.51
CA THR A 217 83.89 -24.89 -19.28
C THR A 217 85.32 -25.14 -18.81
N ILE A 218 86.31 -24.72 -19.62
CA ILE A 218 87.71 -24.68 -19.21
C ILE A 218 87.93 -23.51 -18.25
N ARG A 219 88.52 -23.80 -17.09
CA ARG A 219 88.79 -22.85 -16.01
C ARG A 219 90.29 -22.73 -15.79
N GLU A 220 90.74 -21.55 -15.40
CA GLU A 220 92.13 -21.33 -14.99
C GLU A 220 92.33 -21.85 -13.56
N ILE A 221 93.49 -22.46 -13.30
CA ILE A 221 93.90 -22.88 -11.95
C ILE A 221 94.40 -21.65 -11.20
N ASN A 222 93.45 -20.81 -10.76
CA ASN A 222 93.72 -19.63 -9.95
C ASN A 222 92.93 -19.71 -8.63
N CYS A 223 93.36 -20.65 -7.79
CA CYS A 223 93.09 -20.74 -6.37
C CYS A 223 94.40 -20.43 -5.61
#